data_AF-A0A1H4D8M3-F1
#
_entry.id   AF-A0A1H4D8M3-F1
#
_cell.length_a   1.000
_cell.length_b   1.000
_cell.length_c   1.000
_cell.angle_alpha   90.00
_cell.angle_beta   90.00
_cell.angle_gamma   90.00
#
_symmetry.space_group_name_H-M   'P 1'
#
loop_
_entity.id
_entity.type
_entity.pdbx_description
1 polymer ?
#
loop_
_entity_poly.entity_id
_entity_poly.type
_entity_poly.pdbx_seq_one_letter_code
_entity_poly.pdbx_strand_id
1 'polypeptide(L)'
;MKNIVVLVLTMVALLSCSNETKFKTPSFEAKKDGNLFEAVSYQASIVDNGQIVITGTDNYDTVNLVVNSVSPGLYDVQDANAFATHVDINGVIWSTENTPDPDVQIYPANGMIDLKVVNLEEGFVSGEFYFNAFNSSGMSSVNFNEGIFVKVPLTGGVVSDSDPTNTDCQTATAAAQVSGQTLAVSDPTDPGYEALCNDYMQALMTQMNACGDANGSIQAEIDSLDCTPAATVVSGAITVTVGTDARTFDENITADLNGTVVSVRAEDANSGDWVSFEVVQGQTGANIISNFVIHLISTDYTPANNASGIFTSNISVNTTTEIDGTFSGPVESATGGDVSLTSGVIDINY
;
A
#
# COMPACT_ATOMS: atom_id res chain seq x y z
N MET A 1 1.81 -74.65 5.62
CA MET A 1 2.36 -73.39 5.08
C MET A 1 1.30 -72.43 4.52
N LYS A 2 -0.02 -72.62 4.77
CA LYS A 2 -1.08 -71.72 4.29
C LYS A 2 -1.41 -70.58 5.27
N ASN A 3 -1.16 -70.78 6.56
CA ASN A 3 -1.49 -69.79 7.60
C ASN A 3 -0.37 -68.75 7.81
N ILE A 4 0.86 -69.05 7.39
CA ILE A 4 1.99 -68.09 7.43
C ILE A 4 1.89 -67.10 6.26
N VAL A 5 1.38 -67.54 5.10
CA VAL A 5 1.20 -66.66 3.92
C VAL A 5 0.19 -65.55 4.21
N VAL A 6 -0.87 -65.85 4.98
CA VAL A 6 -1.85 -64.83 5.39
C VAL A 6 -1.20 -63.81 6.32
N LEU A 7 -0.40 -64.23 7.30
CA LEU A 7 0.26 -63.33 8.25
C LEU A 7 1.26 -62.37 7.56
N VAL A 8 2.01 -62.86 6.58
CA VAL A 8 2.97 -62.03 5.82
C VAL A 8 2.24 -61.06 4.89
N LEU A 9 1.10 -61.45 4.32
CA LEU A 9 0.31 -60.59 3.44
C LEU A 9 -0.42 -59.46 4.20
N THR A 10 -0.82 -59.68 5.46
CA THR A 10 -1.42 -58.63 6.30
C THR A 10 -0.39 -57.60 6.79
N MET A 11 0.88 -58.01 6.95
CA MET A 11 1.93 -57.12 7.47
C MET A 11 2.49 -56.17 6.40
N VAL A 12 2.40 -56.53 5.11
CA VAL A 12 2.79 -55.68 3.98
C VAL A 12 1.75 -54.58 3.68
N ALA A 13 0.48 -54.79 4.07
CA ALA A 13 -0.59 -53.80 3.91
C ALA A 13 -0.53 -52.63 4.92
N LEU A 14 0.23 -52.76 6.00
CA LEU A 14 0.42 -51.69 6.99
C LEU A 14 1.62 -50.77 6.70
N LEU A 15 2.32 -51.00 5.58
CA LEU A 15 3.45 -50.18 5.11
C LEU A 15 3.06 -49.21 3.98
N SER A 16 1.78 -49.15 3.58
CA SER A 16 1.37 -48.19 2.54
C SER A 16 1.04 -46.83 3.15
N CYS A 17 1.80 -45.84 2.67
CA CYS A 17 1.64 -44.39 2.82
C CYS A 17 2.24 -43.77 4.10
N SER A 18 3.57 -43.88 4.25
CA SER A 18 4.32 -42.70 4.69
C SER A 18 4.27 -41.68 3.54
N ASN A 19 3.32 -40.74 3.59
CA ASN A 19 3.40 -39.56 2.73
C ASN A 19 4.58 -38.74 3.24
N GLU A 20 5.77 -38.99 2.71
CA GLU A 20 6.84 -38.00 2.77
C GLU A 20 6.40 -36.84 1.88
N THR A 21 5.75 -35.85 2.49
CA THR A 21 5.60 -34.54 1.89
C THR A 21 7.00 -34.00 1.67
N LYS A 22 7.45 -33.99 0.41
CA LYS A 22 8.67 -33.27 0.03
C LYS A 22 8.46 -31.81 0.37
N PHE A 23 9.07 -31.35 1.45
CA PHE A 23 9.20 -29.92 1.73
C PHE A 23 9.91 -29.29 0.53
N LYS A 24 9.28 -28.28 -0.09
CA LYS A 24 10.00 -27.41 -1.02
C LYS A 24 11.10 -26.71 -0.20
N THR A 25 12.29 -26.60 -0.76
CA THR A 25 13.40 -25.90 -0.12
C THR A 25 14.16 -25.15 -1.20
N PRO A 26 14.24 -23.82 -1.14
CA PRO A 26 13.63 -22.96 -0.11
C PRO A 26 12.10 -22.86 -0.22
N SER A 27 11.43 -22.43 0.86
CA SER A 27 9.98 -22.23 0.90
C SER A 27 9.53 -21.26 2.01
N PHE A 28 8.34 -20.69 1.83
CA PHE A 28 7.56 -19.99 2.84
C PHE A 28 6.08 -20.35 2.62
N GLU A 29 5.47 -21.06 3.57
CA GLU A 29 4.13 -21.65 3.44
C GLU A 29 3.37 -21.51 4.77
N ALA A 30 2.05 -21.39 4.71
CA ALA A 30 1.17 -21.38 5.89
C ALA A 30 -0.27 -21.75 5.51
N LYS A 31 -1.17 -21.80 6.50
CA LYS A 31 -2.62 -21.80 6.27
C LYS A 31 -3.23 -20.49 6.72
N LYS A 32 -3.72 -19.69 5.76
CA LYS A 32 -4.52 -18.47 5.98
C LYS A 32 -6.00 -18.85 6.06
N ASP A 33 -6.58 -18.71 7.24
CA ASP A 33 -7.99 -19.06 7.54
C ASP A 33 -8.35 -20.49 7.07
N GLY A 34 -7.39 -21.41 7.22
CA GLY A 34 -7.51 -22.82 6.82
C GLY A 34 -7.16 -23.12 5.35
N ASN A 35 -6.98 -22.11 4.50
CA ASN A 35 -6.57 -22.26 3.11
C ASN A 35 -5.05 -22.18 2.95
N LEU A 36 -4.48 -22.93 2.01
CA LEU A 36 -3.04 -22.90 1.75
C LEU A 36 -2.61 -21.51 1.25
N PHE A 37 -1.63 -20.93 1.95
CA PHE A 37 -0.82 -19.81 1.51
C PHE A 37 0.56 -20.36 1.15
N GLU A 38 0.97 -20.17 -0.11
CA GLU A 38 2.29 -20.56 -0.59
C GLU A 38 2.92 -19.33 -1.26
N ALA A 39 3.97 -18.80 -0.65
CA ALA A 39 4.63 -17.62 -1.16
C ALA A 39 5.37 -17.93 -2.47
N VAL A 40 5.13 -17.09 -3.48
CA VAL A 40 5.85 -17.11 -4.76
C VAL A 40 7.21 -16.44 -4.64
N SER A 41 7.34 -15.47 -3.73
CA SER A 41 8.60 -14.80 -3.39
C SER A 41 8.78 -14.70 -1.87
N TYR A 42 10.01 -14.84 -1.40
CA TYR A 42 10.34 -14.76 0.02
C TYR A 42 11.79 -14.32 0.23
N GLN A 43 12.00 -13.52 1.26
CA GLN A 43 13.31 -12.95 1.62
C GLN A 43 13.30 -12.66 3.13
N ALA A 44 14.47 -12.73 3.74
CA ALA A 44 14.70 -12.23 5.08
C ALA A 44 15.83 -11.19 5.07
N SER A 45 15.75 -10.19 5.94
CA SER A 45 16.81 -9.18 6.09
C SER A 45 17.14 -8.93 7.55
N ILE A 46 18.39 -8.54 7.81
CA ILE A 46 18.82 -7.99 9.11
C ILE A 46 18.94 -6.48 8.96
N VAL A 47 18.25 -5.71 9.82
CA VAL A 47 18.34 -4.24 9.87
C VAL A 47 19.20 -3.78 11.06
N ASP A 48 19.60 -2.48 11.09
CA ASP A 48 20.64 -1.88 11.96
C ASP A 48 20.47 -2.04 13.49
N ASN A 49 19.40 -2.67 13.96
CA ASN A 49 19.16 -2.99 15.37
C ASN A 49 19.23 -4.49 15.71
N GLY A 50 19.71 -5.33 14.78
CA GLY A 50 19.71 -6.79 14.95
C GLY A 50 18.31 -7.40 14.88
N GLN A 51 17.36 -6.67 14.27
CA GLN A 51 16.02 -7.15 13.97
C GLN A 51 16.05 -7.92 12.65
N ILE A 52 15.44 -9.09 12.64
CA ILE A 52 15.18 -9.90 11.46
C ILE A 52 13.76 -9.59 10.96
N VAL A 53 13.65 -9.25 9.68
CA VAL A 53 12.37 -9.14 8.97
C VAL A 53 12.30 -10.26 7.94
N ILE A 54 11.32 -11.15 8.05
CA ILE A 54 11.07 -12.26 7.11
C ILE A 54 9.77 -11.98 6.38
N THR A 55 9.84 -11.90 5.06
CA THR A 55 8.70 -11.60 4.20
C THR A 55 8.42 -12.77 3.26
N GLY A 56 7.15 -13.15 3.14
CA GLY A 56 6.64 -14.09 2.16
C GLY A 56 5.46 -13.49 1.41
N THR A 57 5.49 -13.50 0.09
CA THR A 57 4.48 -12.87 -0.78
C THR A 57 4.02 -13.84 -1.85
N ASP A 58 2.71 -14.00 -2.02
CA ASP A 58 2.12 -14.68 -3.19
C ASP A 58 1.60 -13.64 -4.21
N ASN A 59 0.64 -14.00 -5.07
CA ASN A 59 0.11 -13.06 -6.06
C ASN A 59 -0.90 -12.05 -5.50
N TYR A 60 -1.34 -12.22 -4.26
CA TYR A 60 -2.45 -11.48 -3.64
C TYR A 60 -2.13 -10.99 -2.23
N ASP A 61 -1.29 -11.70 -1.49
CA ASP A 61 -1.11 -11.56 -0.05
C ASP A 61 0.38 -11.49 0.31
N THR A 62 0.72 -10.60 1.23
CA THR A 62 2.06 -10.46 1.82
C THR A 62 2.01 -10.71 3.31
N VAL A 63 2.92 -11.54 3.83
CA VAL A 63 3.11 -11.82 5.25
C VAL A 63 4.50 -11.33 5.68
N ASN A 64 4.55 -10.51 6.73
CA ASN A 64 5.80 -10.09 7.36
C ASN A 64 5.87 -10.63 8.79
N LEU A 65 7.01 -11.22 9.13
CA LEU A 65 7.36 -11.65 10.48
C LEU A 65 8.56 -10.83 10.93
N VAL A 66 8.43 -10.14 12.05
CA VAL A 66 9.47 -9.26 12.58
C VAL A 66 9.90 -9.77 13.94
N VAL A 67 11.21 -9.94 14.12
CA VAL A 67 11.83 -10.41 15.36
C VAL A 67 12.99 -9.50 15.71
N ASN A 68 12.99 -8.90 16.90
CA ASN A 68 14.02 -7.98 17.39
C ASN A 68 15.28 -8.70 17.90
N SER A 69 15.72 -9.75 17.19
CA SER A 69 16.87 -10.57 17.54
C SER A 69 17.29 -11.45 16.36
N VAL A 70 18.61 -11.64 16.21
CA VAL A 70 19.22 -12.62 15.30
C VAL A 70 19.49 -13.98 15.94
N SER A 71 19.16 -14.13 17.23
CA SER A 71 19.36 -15.40 17.94
C SER A 71 18.22 -16.37 17.63
N PRO A 72 18.51 -17.65 17.35
CA PRO A 72 17.48 -18.68 17.34
C PRO A 72 16.70 -18.70 18.67
N GLY A 73 15.38 -18.90 18.60
CA GLY A 73 14.51 -18.87 19.78
C GLY A 73 13.02 -18.69 19.47
N LEU A 74 12.22 -18.73 20.53
CA LEU A 74 10.78 -18.51 20.49
C LEU A 74 10.47 -17.06 20.86
N TYR A 75 9.72 -16.38 19.99
CA TYR A 75 9.35 -14.98 20.16
C TYR A 75 7.82 -14.83 20.11
N ASP A 76 7.25 -14.45 21.25
CA ASP A 76 5.81 -14.18 21.37
C ASP A 76 5.49 -12.84 20.70
N VAL A 77 4.43 -12.81 19.88
CA VAL A 77 4.02 -11.59 19.16
C VAL A 77 3.31 -10.56 20.07
N GLN A 78 2.98 -10.94 21.31
CA GLN A 78 2.48 -10.02 22.33
C GLN A 78 3.59 -9.31 23.10
N ASP A 79 4.83 -9.82 23.02
CA ASP A 79 5.99 -9.18 23.63
C ASP A 79 6.58 -8.13 22.68
N ALA A 80 7.24 -7.11 23.22
CA ALA A 80 7.89 -6.05 22.44
C ALA A 80 9.08 -6.52 21.56
N ASN A 81 9.30 -7.84 21.47
CA ASN A 81 10.41 -8.46 20.77
C ASN A 81 10.00 -9.07 19.42
N ALA A 82 8.71 -9.17 19.12
CA ALA A 82 8.24 -9.67 17.83
C ALA A 82 6.83 -9.19 17.50
N PHE A 83 6.54 -9.09 16.21
CA PHE A 83 5.18 -8.88 15.71
C PHE A 83 5.06 -9.46 14.29
N ALA A 84 3.82 -9.61 13.82
CA ALA A 84 3.54 -10.08 12.47
C ALA A 84 2.46 -9.22 11.81
N THR A 85 2.57 -9.06 10.49
CA THR A 85 1.58 -8.36 9.68
C THR A 85 1.19 -9.17 8.46
N HIS A 86 -0.02 -8.92 7.98
CA HIS A 86 -0.52 -9.41 6.70
C HIS A 86 -1.11 -8.24 5.91
N VAL A 87 -0.87 -8.22 4.60
CA VAL A 87 -1.41 -7.24 3.66
C VAL A 87 -2.08 -7.98 2.51
N ASP A 88 -3.30 -7.61 2.14
CA ASP A 88 -4.00 -8.17 0.98
C ASP A 88 -3.83 -7.34 -0.29
N ILE A 89 -4.42 -7.82 -1.40
CA ILE A 89 -4.35 -7.18 -2.72
C ILE A 89 -4.99 -5.77 -2.76
N ASN A 90 -5.89 -5.47 -1.82
CA ASN A 90 -6.54 -4.17 -1.71
C ASN A 90 -5.77 -3.23 -0.76
N GLY A 91 -4.60 -3.64 -0.26
CA GLY A 91 -3.79 -2.87 0.67
C GLY A 91 -4.33 -2.86 2.10
N VAL A 92 -5.30 -3.71 2.45
CA VAL A 92 -5.79 -3.81 3.83
C VAL A 92 -4.73 -4.49 4.67
N ILE A 93 -4.41 -3.90 5.83
CA ILE A 93 -3.37 -4.38 6.74
C ILE A 93 -3.99 -4.98 8.00
N TRP A 94 -3.54 -6.17 8.36
CA TRP A 94 -3.75 -6.79 9.66
C TRP A 94 -2.43 -6.86 10.41
N SER A 95 -2.44 -6.53 11.71
CA SER A 95 -1.26 -6.59 12.58
C SER A 95 -1.59 -7.30 13.88
N THR A 96 -0.61 -8.02 14.43
CA THR A 96 -0.68 -8.57 15.80
C THR A 96 -0.60 -7.48 16.88
N GLU A 97 -0.23 -6.25 16.51
CA GLU A 97 -0.21 -5.10 17.41
C GLU A 97 -1.58 -4.41 17.54
N ASN A 98 -2.53 -4.73 16.66
CA ASN A 98 -3.88 -4.17 16.70
C ASN A 98 -4.73 -4.89 17.75
N THR A 99 -5.46 -4.12 18.55
CA THR A 99 -6.46 -4.64 19.50
C THR A 99 -7.78 -4.93 18.79
N PRO A 100 -8.41 -6.10 19.02
CA PRO A 100 -9.75 -6.36 18.50
C PRO A 100 -10.80 -5.45 19.11
N ASP A 101 -11.85 -5.21 18.35
CA ASP A 101 -13.06 -4.59 18.88
C ASP A 101 -13.72 -5.54 19.90
N PRO A 102 -14.13 -5.07 21.09
CA PRO A 102 -14.78 -5.90 22.10
C PRO A 102 -16.05 -6.62 21.61
N ASP A 103 -16.73 -6.09 20.60
CA ASP A 103 -17.91 -6.71 19.98
C ASP A 103 -17.56 -7.90 19.07
N VAL A 104 -16.29 -8.00 18.63
CA VAL A 104 -15.76 -9.13 17.85
C VAL A 104 -15.10 -10.15 18.76
N GLN A 105 -14.13 -9.72 19.56
CA GLN A 105 -13.36 -10.61 20.42
C GLN A 105 -12.71 -9.81 21.56
N ILE A 106 -12.75 -10.38 22.77
CA ILE A 106 -12.15 -9.75 23.96
C ILE A 106 -10.67 -10.14 24.19
N TYR A 107 -10.19 -11.18 23.50
CA TYR A 107 -8.80 -11.64 23.61
C TYR A 107 -7.95 -11.00 22.53
N PRO A 108 -6.78 -10.42 22.89
CA PRO A 108 -5.89 -9.77 21.93
C PRO A 108 -5.31 -10.77 20.92
N ALA A 109 -4.68 -10.23 19.89
CA ALA A 109 -3.89 -11.01 18.93
C ALA A 109 -2.90 -11.92 19.68
N ASN A 110 -2.74 -13.15 19.20
CA ASN A 110 -1.83 -14.13 19.78
C ASN A 110 -1.02 -14.81 18.67
N GLY A 111 0.19 -15.26 18.99
CA GLY A 111 1.07 -15.84 17.99
C GLY A 111 2.46 -16.09 18.52
N MET A 112 3.24 -16.83 17.75
CA MET A 112 4.62 -17.17 18.05
C MET A 112 5.41 -17.21 16.75
N ILE A 113 6.62 -16.67 16.77
CA ILE A 113 7.62 -16.85 15.72
C ILE A 113 8.77 -17.67 16.33
N ASP A 114 8.99 -18.88 15.81
CA ASP A 114 10.08 -19.78 16.20
C ASP A 114 11.22 -19.68 15.18
N LEU A 115 12.26 -18.92 15.51
CA LEU A 115 13.50 -18.89 14.74
C LEU A 115 14.32 -20.14 15.07
N LYS A 116 14.18 -21.20 14.27
CA LYS A 116 14.91 -22.46 14.48
C LYS A 116 16.37 -22.37 14.07
N VAL A 117 16.63 -21.72 12.94
CA VAL A 117 17.98 -21.57 12.38
C VAL A 117 18.14 -20.16 11.84
N VAL A 118 19.18 -19.48 12.29
CA VAL A 118 19.71 -18.26 11.67
C VAL A 118 21.14 -18.58 11.27
N ASN A 119 21.38 -18.77 9.97
CA ASN A 119 22.71 -19.08 9.45
C ASN A 119 23.24 -17.87 8.69
N LEU A 120 24.04 -17.06 9.38
CA LEU A 120 24.68 -15.88 8.81
C LEU A 120 25.81 -16.25 7.84
N GLU A 121 26.41 -17.45 7.93
CA GLU A 121 27.49 -17.85 7.03
C GLU A 121 26.95 -18.29 5.66
N GLU A 122 25.90 -19.11 5.66
CA GLU A 122 25.23 -19.57 4.44
C GLU A 122 24.12 -18.60 3.97
N GLY A 123 23.83 -17.55 4.73
CA GLY A 123 22.87 -16.50 4.35
C GLY A 123 21.43 -17.01 4.27
N PHE A 124 20.94 -17.70 5.29
CA PHE A 124 19.53 -18.10 5.35
C PHE A 124 18.95 -18.15 6.77
N VAL A 125 17.62 -18.08 6.85
CA VAL A 125 16.85 -18.29 8.07
C VAL A 125 15.80 -19.39 7.87
N SER A 126 15.46 -20.12 8.94
CA SER A 126 14.44 -21.17 8.93
C SER A 126 13.72 -21.26 10.26
N GLY A 127 12.45 -21.66 10.23
CA GLY A 127 11.61 -21.64 11.41
C GLY A 127 10.14 -21.89 11.12
N GLU A 128 9.34 -21.65 12.14
CA GLU A 128 7.89 -21.85 12.14
C GLU A 128 7.19 -20.62 12.71
N PHE A 129 5.93 -20.43 12.35
CA PHE A 129 5.13 -19.35 12.90
C PHE A 129 3.64 -19.68 12.93
N TYR A 130 2.94 -19.01 13.82
CA TYR A 130 1.49 -18.86 13.75
C TYR A 130 1.11 -17.52 14.39
N PHE A 131 0.04 -16.90 13.91
CA PHE A 131 -0.52 -15.73 14.56
C PHE A 131 -1.98 -15.51 14.16
N ASN A 132 -2.68 -14.76 15.01
CA ASN A 132 -3.92 -14.08 14.69
C ASN A 132 -3.68 -12.58 14.73
N ALA A 133 -4.16 -11.86 13.73
CA ALA A 133 -3.96 -10.42 13.58
C ALA A 133 -5.28 -9.73 13.25
N PHE A 134 -5.41 -8.47 13.64
CA PHE A 134 -6.60 -7.65 13.43
C PHE A 134 -6.31 -6.47 12.52
N ASN A 135 -7.32 -6.02 11.79
CA ASN A 135 -7.22 -4.77 11.04
C ASN A 135 -7.24 -3.55 11.99
N SER A 136 -7.01 -2.36 11.44
CA SER A 136 -6.95 -1.12 12.24
C SER A 136 -8.23 -0.80 13.02
N SER A 137 -9.40 -1.26 12.55
CA SER A 137 -10.67 -1.09 13.27
C SER A 137 -10.91 -2.17 14.33
N GLY A 138 -10.11 -3.23 14.39
CA GLY A 138 -10.33 -4.38 15.26
C GLY A 138 -11.54 -5.25 14.86
N MET A 139 -12.23 -4.92 13.78
CA MET A 139 -13.48 -5.58 13.37
C MET A 139 -13.27 -6.80 12.48
N SER A 140 -12.10 -6.91 11.85
CA SER A 140 -11.73 -8.02 10.97
C SER A 140 -10.44 -8.66 11.45
N SER A 141 -10.33 -9.97 11.27
CA SER A 141 -9.19 -10.75 11.71
C SER A 141 -8.75 -11.76 10.65
N VAL A 142 -7.45 -12.05 10.63
CA VAL A 142 -6.87 -13.16 9.87
C VAL A 142 -6.18 -14.14 10.80
N ASN A 143 -6.21 -15.42 10.44
CA ASN A 143 -5.47 -16.47 11.15
C ASN A 143 -4.46 -17.13 10.23
N PHE A 144 -3.18 -17.04 10.58
CA PHE A 144 -2.11 -17.84 10.00
C PHE A 144 -1.74 -18.94 10.98
N ASN A 145 -1.91 -20.19 10.57
CA ASN A 145 -1.47 -21.36 11.33
C ASN A 145 -0.65 -22.32 10.46
N GLU A 146 0.02 -23.28 11.10
CA GLU A 146 0.91 -24.23 10.42
C GLU A 146 1.94 -23.54 9.51
N GLY A 147 2.42 -22.35 9.91
CA GLY A 147 3.37 -21.56 9.14
C GLY A 147 4.79 -22.11 9.25
N ILE A 148 5.47 -22.24 8.11
CA ILE A 148 6.84 -22.73 8.01
C ILE A 148 7.61 -21.90 6.97
N PHE A 149 8.85 -21.56 7.31
CA PHE A 149 9.81 -20.97 6.38
C PHE A 149 11.11 -21.78 6.40
N VAL A 150 11.53 -22.28 5.25
CA VAL A 150 12.67 -23.18 5.11
C VAL A 150 13.70 -22.56 4.18
N LYS A 151 14.91 -22.34 4.71
CA LYS A 151 16.04 -21.71 4.02
C LYS A 151 15.66 -20.43 3.26
N VAL A 152 14.83 -19.58 3.86
CA VAL A 152 14.55 -18.26 3.29
C VAL A 152 15.87 -17.50 3.20
N PRO A 153 16.27 -17.00 2.02
CA PRO A 153 17.51 -16.25 1.86
C PRO A 153 17.56 -15.10 2.86
N LEU A 154 18.71 -14.89 3.48
CA LEU A 154 18.95 -13.85 4.46
C LEU A 154 19.98 -12.88 3.90
N THR A 155 19.56 -11.64 3.64
CA THR A 155 20.43 -10.55 3.22
C THR A 155 20.79 -9.69 4.44
N GLY A 156 22.02 -9.18 4.49
CA GLY A 156 22.49 -8.35 5.62
C GLY A 156 23.22 -9.09 6.73
N GLY A 157 23.69 -10.33 6.51
CA GLY A 157 24.60 -11.00 7.44
C GLY A 157 25.53 -11.98 6.75
N VAL A 158 26.84 -11.68 6.73
CA VAL A 158 27.91 -12.67 6.87
C VAL A 158 28.99 -12.11 7.79
N VAL A 159 29.41 -12.99 8.68
CA VAL A 159 30.47 -12.87 9.67
C VAL A 159 31.85 -12.55 9.06
N SER A 160 32.53 -11.59 9.70
CA SER A 160 33.98 -11.56 9.92
C SER A 160 34.89 -12.03 8.77
N ASP A 161 35.04 -11.22 7.72
CA ASP A 161 36.32 -11.18 7.00
C ASP A 161 37.22 -10.11 7.64
N SER A 162 38.49 -10.42 7.77
CA SER A 162 39.54 -9.64 8.40
C SER A 162 39.97 -8.38 7.62
N ASP A 163 39.08 -7.80 6.81
CA ASP A 163 39.32 -6.54 6.09
C ASP A 163 38.16 -5.54 6.31
N PRO A 164 38.29 -4.61 7.29
CA PRO A 164 37.24 -3.68 7.71
C PRO A 164 36.96 -2.54 6.71
N THR A 165 37.29 -2.72 5.42
CA THR A 165 37.10 -1.69 4.38
C THR A 165 36.21 -2.12 3.21
N ASN A 166 35.73 -3.38 3.17
CA ASN A 166 35.00 -3.93 2.01
C ASN A 166 33.60 -4.48 2.34
N THR A 167 33.35 -4.94 3.58
CA THR A 167 32.04 -5.50 3.97
C THR A 167 30.93 -4.45 4.07
N ASP A 168 31.24 -3.25 4.58
CA ASP A 168 30.28 -2.15 4.66
C ASP A 168 29.85 -1.67 3.27
N CYS A 169 30.77 -1.71 2.31
CA CYS A 169 30.51 -1.34 0.93
C CYS A 169 29.54 -2.32 0.24
N GLN A 170 29.73 -3.63 0.43
CA GLN A 170 28.84 -4.64 -0.17
C GLN A 170 27.42 -4.55 0.39
N THR A 171 27.27 -4.36 1.71
CA THR A 171 25.97 -4.17 2.36
C THR A 171 25.28 -2.91 1.86
N ALA A 172 26.02 -1.80 1.81
CA ALA A 172 25.47 -0.53 1.35
C ALA A 172 25.09 -0.56 -0.15
N THR A 173 25.85 -1.30 -0.97
CA THR A 173 25.52 -1.54 -2.39
C THR A 173 24.23 -2.34 -2.53
N ALA A 174 24.04 -3.40 -1.74
CA ALA A 174 22.80 -4.19 -1.79
C ALA A 174 21.57 -3.39 -1.31
N ALA A 175 21.72 -2.55 -0.28
CA ALA A 175 20.66 -1.68 0.21
C ALA A 175 20.23 -0.65 -0.85
N ALA A 176 21.18 -0.04 -1.56
CA ALA A 176 20.90 0.85 -2.67
C ALA A 176 20.18 0.10 -3.82
N GLN A 177 20.60 -1.12 -4.15
CA GLN A 177 19.92 -1.91 -5.18
C GLN A 177 18.48 -2.29 -4.83
N VAL A 178 18.18 -2.58 -3.57
CA VAL A 178 16.82 -2.94 -3.12
C VAL A 178 15.91 -1.71 -3.15
N SER A 179 16.33 -0.62 -2.50
CA SER A 179 15.56 0.62 -2.46
C SER A 179 15.37 1.23 -3.86
N GLY A 180 16.37 1.15 -4.73
CA GLY A 180 16.26 1.57 -6.13
C GLY A 180 15.28 0.71 -6.93
N GLN A 181 15.19 -0.59 -6.67
CA GLN A 181 14.18 -1.46 -7.30
C GLN A 181 12.77 -1.16 -6.77
N THR A 182 12.62 -0.90 -5.47
CA THR A 182 11.34 -0.50 -4.87
C THR A 182 10.84 0.82 -5.46
N LEU A 183 11.71 1.80 -5.63
CA LEU A 183 11.39 3.06 -6.30
C LEU A 183 11.08 2.87 -7.80
N ALA A 184 11.81 1.98 -8.49
CA ALA A 184 11.60 1.75 -9.92
C ALA A 184 10.24 1.12 -10.27
N VAL A 185 9.58 0.48 -9.30
CA VAL A 185 8.27 -0.15 -9.48
C VAL A 185 7.12 0.64 -8.83
N SER A 186 7.40 1.73 -8.11
CA SER A 186 6.38 2.58 -7.51
C SER A 186 5.78 3.55 -8.54
N ASP A 187 4.52 3.93 -8.32
CA ASP A 187 3.85 4.96 -9.12
C ASP A 187 4.33 6.36 -8.66
N PRO A 188 4.90 7.19 -9.54
CA PRO A 188 5.31 8.56 -9.21
C PRO A 188 4.20 9.47 -8.68
N THR A 189 2.93 9.13 -8.94
CA THR A 189 1.76 9.88 -8.45
C THR A 189 1.30 9.44 -7.06
N ASP A 190 1.86 8.36 -6.50
CA ASP A 190 1.50 7.84 -5.19
C ASP A 190 1.98 8.80 -4.08
N PRO A 191 1.14 9.13 -3.07
CA PRO A 191 1.57 9.86 -1.87
C PRO A 191 2.82 9.27 -1.18
N GLY A 192 3.10 7.97 -1.32
CA GLY A 192 4.28 7.31 -0.77
C GLY A 192 5.56 7.43 -1.60
N TYR A 193 5.50 7.97 -2.83
CA TYR A 193 6.63 8.01 -3.75
C TYR A 193 7.82 8.80 -3.20
N GLU A 194 7.57 9.97 -2.60
CA GLU A 194 8.61 10.81 -2.01
C GLU A 194 9.39 10.08 -0.92
N ALA A 195 8.70 9.29 -0.07
CA ALA A 195 9.33 8.51 0.97
C ALA A 195 10.24 7.42 0.39
N LEU A 196 9.75 6.66 -0.59
CA LEU A 196 10.52 5.62 -1.27
C LEU A 196 11.75 6.19 -2.01
N CYS A 197 11.61 7.38 -2.60
CA CYS A 197 12.72 8.05 -3.27
C CYS A 197 13.78 8.53 -2.28
N ASN A 198 13.36 9.12 -1.16
CA ASN A 198 14.26 9.53 -0.09
C ASN A 198 14.99 8.33 0.55
N ASP A 199 14.32 7.19 0.68
CA ASP A 199 14.94 5.93 1.14
C ASP A 199 16.03 5.46 0.17
N TYR A 200 15.78 5.53 -1.15
CA TYR A 200 16.79 5.21 -2.15
C TYR A 200 17.98 6.18 -2.11
N MET A 201 17.71 7.48 -2.04
CA MET A 201 18.74 8.51 -1.93
C MET A 201 19.63 8.28 -0.69
N GLN A 202 19.03 7.97 0.46
CA GLN A 202 19.77 7.68 1.69
C GLN A 202 20.62 6.40 1.56
N ALA A 203 20.13 5.38 0.86
CA ALA A 203 20.88 4.16 0.60
C ALA A 203 22.11 4.43 -0.30
N LEU A 204 21.98 5.27 -1.33
CA LEU A 204 23.11 5.73 -2.17
C LEU A 204 24.13 6.55 -1.37
N MET A 205 23.70 7.44 -0.46
CA MET A 205 24.63 8.17 0.42
C MET A 205 25.41 7.23 1.34
N THR A 206 24.75 6.21 1.89
CA THR A 206 25.39 5.18 2.70
C THR A 206 26.39 4.37 1.86
N GLN A 207 26.03 4.01 0.62
CA GLN A 207 26.94 3.36 -0.33
C GLN A 207 28.16 4.21 -0.65
N MET A 208 27.96 5.52 -0.90
CA MET A 208 29.06 6.45 -1.16
C MET A 208 30.01 6.56 0.04
N ASN A 209 29.48 6.61 1.27
CA ASN A 209 30.29 6.70 2.48
C ASN A 209 31.08 5.40 2.76
N ALA A 210 30.50 4.24 2.45
CA ALA A 210 31.12 2.95 2.71
C ALA A 210 32.07 2.47 1.59
N CYS A 211 31.73 2.73 0.32
CA CYS A 211 32.50 2.31 -0.85
C CYS A 211 33.47 3.37 -1.36
N GLY A 212 33.24 4.64 -1.02
CA GLY A 212 33.82 5.77 -1.72
C GLY A 212 33.25 5.94 -3.15
N ASP A 213 33.41 7.14 -3.70
CA ASP A 213 32.95 7.48 -5.05
C ASP A 213 34.03 8.23 -5.83
N ALA A 214 35.20 7.60 -5.99
CA ALA A 214 36.33 8.22 -6.69
C ALA A 214 36.02 8.57 -8.16
N ASN A 215 35.00 7.93 -8.74
CA ASN A 215 34.60 8.08 -10.14
C ASN A 215 33.44 9.07 -10.31
N GLY A 216 32.81 9.53 -9.21
CA GLY A 216 31.65 10.42 -9.21
C GLY A 216 30.35 9.76 -9.68
N SER A 217 30.31 8.43 -9.78
CA SER A 217 29.14 7.69 -10.30
C SER A 217 27.96 7.70 -9.34
N ILE A 218 28.22 7.55 -8.04
CA ILE A 218 27.15 7.54 -7.02
C ILE A 218 26.62 8.96 -6.81
N GLN A 219 27.52 9.95 -6.78
CA GLN A 219 27.12 11.35 -6.69
C GLN A 219 26.30 11.78 -7.92
N ALA A 220 26.68 11.35 -9.13
CA ALA A 220 25.90 11.65 -10.33
C ALA A 220 24.50 11.00 -10.30
N GLU A 221 24.37 9.82 -9.71
CA GLU A 221 23.08 9.15 -9.54
C GLU A 221 22.19 9.90 -8.54
N ILE A 222 22.74 10.30 -7.39
CA ILE A 222 22.05 11.14 -6.39
C ILE A 222 21.62 12.48 -7.01
N ASP A 223 22.51 13.15 -7.76
CA ASP A 223 22.22 14.44 -8.38
C ASP A 223 21.13 14.34 -9.47
N SER A 224 20.92 13.15 -10.03
CA SER A 224 19.91 12.88 -11.06
C SER A 224 18.56 12.43 -10.50
N LEU A 225 18.49 12.11 -9.20
CA LEU A 225 17.27 11.64 -8.56
C LEU A 225 16.27 12.79 -8.40
N ASP A 226 15.06 12.61 -8.91
CA ASP A 226 13.93 13.51 -8.67
C ASP A 226 12.96 12.85 -7.69
N CYS A 227 13.01 13.30 -6.43
CA CYS A 227 12.12 12.81 -5.38
C CYS A 227 10.83 13.62 -5.26
N THR A 228 10.55 14.50 -6.22
CA THR A 228 9.24 15.14 -6.27
C THR A 228 8.23 14.14 -6.84
N PRO A 229 7.10 13.89 -6.15
CA PRO A 229 6.01 13.14 -6.73
C PRO A 229 5.61 13.76 -8.07
N ALA A 230 5.36 12.93 -9.08
CA ALA A 230 4.81 13.41 -10.32
C ALA A 230 3.46 14.06 -9.99
N ALA A 231 3.27 15.30 -10.45
CA ALA A 231 1.98 15.94 -10.35
C ALA A 231 0.95 15.04 -11.03
N THR A 232 -0.09 14.69 -10.29
CA THR A 232 -1.26 14.02 -10.85
C THR A 232 -1.74 14.83 -12.04
N VAL A 233 -1.77 14.23 -13.22
CA VAL A 233 -2.17 14.94 -14.44
C VAL A 233 -3.67 15.10 -14.39
N VAL A 234 -4.11 16.18 -13.75
CA VAL A 234 -5.51 16.57 -13.77
C VAL A 234 -5.83 17.09 -15.17
N SER A 235 -6.80 16.47 -15.82
CA SER A 235 -7.24 16.79 -17.18
C SER A 235 -8.75 16.67 -17.29
N GLY A 236 -9.34 17.26 -18.33
CA GLY A 236 -10.78 17.31 -18.52
C GLY A 236 -11.29 18.74 -18.59
N ALA A 237 -12.60 18.93 -18.38
CA ALA A 237 -13.22 20.24 -18.36
C ALA A 237 -14.54 20.21 -17.59
N ILE A 238 -14.86 21.34 -16.96
CA ILE A 238 -16.22 21.63 -16.52
C ILE A 238 -16.83 22.60 -17.53
N THR A 239 -17.98 22.26 -18.09
CA THR A 239 -18.67 23.11 -19.08
C THR A 239 -20.07 23.46 -18.60
N VAL A 240 -20.55 24.67 -18.93
CA VAL A 240 -21.88 25.12 -18.54
C VAL A 240 -22.35 26.25 -19.46
N THR A 241 -23.67 26.39 -19.65
CA THR A 241 -24.26 27.57 -20.28
C THR A 241 -24.81 28.50 -19.21
N VAL A 242 -24.23 29.70 -19.12
CA VAL A 242 -24.62 30.78 -18.21
C VAL A 242 -25.56 31.72 -18.96
N GLY A 243 -26.87 31.62 -18.73
CA GLY A 243 -27.87 32.32 -19.54
C GLY A 243 -27.83 31.85 -21.01
N THR A 244 -27.20 32.63 -21.90
CA THR A 244 -26.97 32.26 -23.31
C THR A 244 -25.51 31.99 -23.64
N ASP A 245 -24.59 32.23 -22.71
CA ASP A 245 -23.16 32.20 -22.97
C ASP A 245 -22.58 30.87 -22.50
N ALA A 246 -22.00 30.11 -23.42
CA ALA A 246 -21.29 28.88 -23.09
C ALA A 246 -19.96 29.21 -22.40
N ARG A 247 -19.64 28.47 -21.34
CA ARG A 247 -18.42 28.58 -20.54
C ARG A 247 -17.74 27.23 -20.43
N THR A 248 -16.42 27.27 -20.44
CA THR A 248 -15.54 26.11 -20.30
C THR A 248 -14.47 26.45 -19.27
N PHE A 249 -14.30 25.58 -18.28
CA PHE A 249 -13.27 25.64 -17.26
C PHE A 249 -12.37 24.43 -17.45
N ASP A 250 -11.26 24.62 -18.15
CA ASP A 250 -10.31 23.58 -18.59
C ASP A 250 -8.85 23.89 -18.25
N GLU A 251 -8.62 24.93 -17.45
CA GLU A 251 -7.28 25.32 -16.96
C GLU A 251 -7.18 25.22 -15.44
N ASN A 252 -5.95 25.08 -14.94
CA ASN A 252 -5.63 24.99 -13.50
C ASN A 252 -6.57 24.06 -12.72
N ILE A 253 -6.89 22.91 -13.32
CA ILE A 253 -7.83 21.96 -12.73
C ILE A 253 -7.15 21.29 -11.54
N THR A 254 -7.81 21.28 -10.39
CA THR A 254 -7.37 20.55 -9.20
C THR A 254 -8.49 19.66 -8.68
N ALA A 255 -8.11 18.52 -8.09
CA ALA A 255 -9.01 17.56 -7.46
C ALA A 255 -8.30 16.98 -6.23
N ASP A 256 -8.35 17.73 -5.13
CA ASP A 256 -7.56 17.46 -3.94
C ASP A 256 -8.34 16.64 -2.92
N LEU A 257 -7.82 15.46 -2.54
CA LEU A 257 -8.43 14.61 -1.51
C LEU A 257 -7.98 15.05 -0.10
N ASN A 258 -8.93 15.44 0.74
CA ASN A 258 -8.71 15.73 2.16
C ASN A 258 -9.60 14.83 3.03
N GLY A 259 -9.00 13.79 3.62
CA GLY A 259 -9.74 12.74 4.31
C GLY A 259 -10.58 11.93 3.32
N THR A 260 -11.90 12.12 3.33
CA THR A 260 -12.84 11.46 2.40
C THR A 260 -13.47 12.42 1.40
N VAL A 261 -13.12 13.71 1.44
CA VAL A 261 -13.72 14.76 0.60
C VAL A 261 -12.75 15.14 -0.51
N VAL A 262 -13.23 15.06 -1.75
CA VAL A 262 -12.52 15.57 -2.93
C VAL A 262 -12.97 17.01 -3.17
N SER A 263 -12.01 17.93 -3.19
CA SER A 263 -12.23 19.34 -3.53
C SER A 263 -11.82 19.58 -4.98
N VAL A 264 -12.80 19.85 -5.84
CA VAL A 264 -12.57 20.09 -7.26
C VAL A 264 -12.57 21.59 -7.53
N ARG A 265 -11.63 22.06 -8.35
CA ARG A 265 -11.59 23.43 -8.88
C ARG A 265 -11.15 23.41 -10.34
N ALA A 266 -11.75 24.24 -11.17
CA ALA A 266 -11.33 24.47 -12.55
C ALA A 266 -11.50 25.95 -12.92
N GLU A 267 -10.60 26.48 -13.75
CA GLU A 267 -10.55 27.89 -14.15
C GLU A 267 -10.77 28.05 -15.66
N ASP A 268 -11.33 29.20 -16.06
CA ASP A 268 -11.44 29.61 -17.46
C ASP A 268 -10.13 30.31 -17.87
N ALA A 269 -9.52 29.85 -18.96
CA ALA A 269 -8.25 30.33 -19.47
C ALA A 269 -8.20 31.86 -19.74
N ASN A 270 -9.36 32.49 -19.98
CA ASN A 270 -9.45 33.82 -20.57
C ASN A 270 -10.09 34.87 -19.67
N SER A 271 -10.79 34.48 -18.59
CA SER A 271 -11.59 35.43 -17.80
C SER A 271 -11.25 35.47 -16.31
N GLY A 272 -10.46 34.52 -15.79
CA GLY A 272 -10.27 34.35 -14.35
C GLY A 272 -11.55 33.90 -13.63
N ASP A 273 -12.58 33.53 -14.39
CA ASP A 273 -13.75 32.84 -13.88
C ASP A 273 -13.34 31.43 -13.45
N TRP A 274 -14.03 30.88 -12.46
CA TRP A 274 -13.72 29.54 -11.96
C TRP A 274 -14.97 28.87 -11.39
N VAL A 275 -14.92 27.55 -11.29
CA VAL A 275 -15.93 26.75 -10.62
C VAL A 275 -15.25 25.82 -9.62
N SER A 276 -15.88 25.65 -8.46
CA SER A 276 -15.40 24.75 -7.44
C SER A 276 -16.55 24.07 -6.72
N PHE A 277 -16.32 22.84 -6.29
CA PHE A 277 -17.26 22.08 -5.50
C PHE A 277 -16.56 20.97 -4.73
N GLU A 278 -17.27 20.37 -3.79
CA GLU A 278 -16.80 19.23 -3.01
C GLU A 278 -17.74 18.03 -3.20
N VAL A 279 -17.16 16.84 -3.13
CA VAL A 279 -17.91 15.58 -3.10
C VAL A 279 -17.17 14.55 -2.25
N VAL A 280 -17.90 13.70 -1.52
CA VAL A 280 -17.29 12.58 -0.80
C VAL A 280 -16.84 11.52 -1.82
N GLN A 281 -15.57 11.11 -1.77
CA GLN A 281 -14.98 10.14 -2.71
C GLN A 281 -15.80 8.84 -2.76
N GLY A 282 -16.00 8.30 -3.96
CA GLY A 282 -16.77 7.07 -4.16
C GLY A 282 -18.30 7.24 -4.18
N GLN A 283 -18.83 8.41 -3.79
CA GLN A 283 -20.28 8.64 -3.81
C GLN A 283 -20.77 9.05 -5.21
N THR A 284 -21.88 8.46 -5.63
CA THR A 284 -22.62 8.80 -6.86
C THR A 284 -24.08 9.06 -6.53
N GLY A 285 -24.77 9.82 -7.38
CA GLY A 285 -26.18 10.14 -7.26
C GLY A 285 -26.51 11.63 -7.27
N ALA A 286 -27.79 11.92 -7.03
CA ALA A 286 -28.34 13.26 -7.16
C ALA A 286 -28.07 14.12 -5.93
N ASN A 287 -27.72 15.39 -6.17
CA ASN A 287 -27.57 16.45 -5.17
C ASN A 287 -26.60 16.11 -4.02
N ILE A 288 -25.53 15.38 -4.32
CA ILE A 288 -24.48 15.01 -3.36
C ILE A 288 -23.30 15.98 -3.35
N ILE A 289 -23.30 16.98 -4.25
CA ILE A 289 -22.28 18.01 -4.30
C ILE A 289 -22.48 18.98 -3.12
N SER A 290 -21.41 19.27 -2.38
CA SER A 290 -21.35 20.30 -1.34
C SER A 290 -20.47 21.48 -1.77
N ASN A 291 -20.61 22.61 -1.07
CA ASN A 291 -19.76 23.81 -1.24
C ASN A 291 -19.59 24.29 -2.69
N PHE A 292 -20.61 24.09 -3.53
CA PHE A 292 -20.58 24.55 -4.92
C PHE A 292 -20.50 26.08 -4.97
N VAL A 293 -19.52 26.59 -5.71
CA VAL A 293 -19.37 28.00 -6.04
C VAL A 293 -18.98 28.11 -7.50
N ILE A 294 -19.63 29.04 -8.21
CA ILE A 294 -19.18 29.48 -9.53
C ILE A 294 -18.86 30.98 -9.46
N HIS A 295 -17.64 31.34 -9.81
CA HIS A 295 -17.17 32.71 -9.89
C HIS A 295 -17.25 33.20 -11.32
N LEU A 296 -18.02 34.27 -11.52
CA LEU A 296 -18.25 34.86 -12.82
C LEU A 296 -18.08 36.36 -12.72
N ILE A 297 -17.17 36.93 -13.51
CA ILE A 297 -16.96 38.38 -13.64
C ILE A 297 -16.77 39.03 -12.26
N SER A 298 -15.81 38.52 -11.48
CA SER A 298 -15.47 39.02 -10.14
C SER A 298 -16.56 38.83 -9.07
N THR A 299 -17.56 37.97 -9.30
CA THR A 299 -18.66 37.72 -8.37
C THR A 299 -18.86 36.22 -8.14
N ASP A 300 -18.97 35.82 -6.87
CA ASP A 300 -19.30 34.45 -6.48
C ASP A 300 -20.81 34.22 -6.49
N TYR A 301 -21.23 33.08 -7.02
CA TYR A 301 -22.60 32.60 -6.99
C TYR A 301 -22.68 31.21 -6.37
N THR A 302 -23.68 31.01 -5.51
CA THR A 302 -23.94 29.74 -4.82
C THR A 302 -25.30 29.17 -5.20
N PRO A 303 -25.53 27.84 -5.07
CA PRO A 303 -26.81 27.21 -5.37
C PRO A 303 -28.00 27.91 -4.71
N ALA A 304 -29.02 28.24 -5.50
CA ALA A 304 -30.23 28.91 -5.01
C ALA A 304 -31.48 28.04 -5.20
N ASN A 305 -32.45 28.26 -4.33
CA ASN A 305 -33.79 27.67 -4.40
C ASN A 305 -34.81 28.81 -4.38
N ASN A 306 -35.19 29.29 -5.55
CA ASN A 306 -35.97 30.51 -5.72
C ASN A 306 -37.07 30.36 -6.77
N ALA A 307 -37.72 31.46 -7.16
CA ALA A 307 -38.81 31.44 -8.13
C ALA A 307 -38.40 30.94 -9.53
N SER A 308 -37.10 30.99 -9.84
CA SER A 308 -36.53 30.54 -11.11
C SER A 308 -36.25 29.03 -11.13
N GLY A 309 -36.30 28.35 -9.98
CA GLY A 309 -36.14 26.90 -9.87
C GLY A 309 -35.31 26.47 -8.66
N ILE A 310 -34.80 25.25 -8.75
CA ILE A 310 -33.98 24.58 -7.73
C ILE A 310 -32.68 24.19 -8.41
N PHE A 311 -31.55 24.51 -7.79
CA PHE A 311 -30.26 23.99 -8.24
C PHE A 311 -30.22 22.48 -8.02
N THR A 312 -29.87 21.74 -9.07
CA THR A 312 -29.73 20.28 -9.03
C THR A 312 -28.38 19.86 -9.57
N SER A 313 -27.87 18.76 -9.04
CA SER A 313 -26.66 18.10 -9.56
C SER A 313 -26.82 16.58 -9.54
N ASN A 314 -25.99 15.89 -10.30
CA ASN A 314 -25.87 14.44 -10.27
C ASN A 314 -24.45 14.03 -10.62
N ILE A 315 -23.81 13.28 -9.72
CA ILE A 315 -22.51 12.65 -9.97
C ILE A 315 -22.74 11.24 -10.50
N SER A 316 -22.27 10.96 -11.70
CA SER A 316 -22.39 9.64 -12.37
C SER A 316 -21.18 8.75 -12.15
N VAL A 317 -19.99 9.33 -12.06
CA VAL A 317 -18.71 8.64 -11.77
C VAL A 317 -17.97 9.44 -10.71
N ASN A 318 -17.36 8.76 -9.74
CA ASN A 318 -16.54 9.35 -8.70
C ASN A 318 -15.63 8.26 -8.14
N THR A 319 -14.52 8.02 -8.83
CA THR A 319 -13.51 7.04 -8.47
C THR A 319 -12.29 7.74 -7.87
N THR A 320 -11.19 7.02 -7.70
CA THR A 320 -9.90 7.59 -7.32
C THR A 320 -9.26 8.41 -8.44
N THR A 321 -9.75 8.31 -9.68
CA THR A 321 -9.10 8.94 -10.85
C THR A 321 -10.06 9.71 -11.76
N GLU A 322 -11.36 9.69 -11.48
CA GLU A 322 -12.38 10.17 -12.42
C GLU A 322 -13.60 10.70 -11.66
N ILE A 323 -14.06 11.90 -12.00
CA ILE A 323 -15.34 12.46 -11.57
C ILE A 323 -16.11 12.94 -12.80
N ASP A 324 -17.28 12.33 -13.02
CA ASP A 324 -18.26 12.75 -14.01
C ASP A 324 -19.56 13.17 -13.35
N GLY A 325 -20.20 14.19 -13.92
CA GLY A 325 -21.50 14.60 -13.44
C GLY A 325 -22.16 15.68 -14.26
N THR A 326 -23.30 16.11 -13.76
CA THR A 326 -24.08 17.21 -14.34
C THR A 326 -24.59 18.13 -13.25
N PHE A 327 -24.83 19.38 -13.59
CA PHE A 327 -25.50 20.34 -12.73
C PHE A 327 -26.31 21.36 -13.53
N SER A 328 -27.35 21.91 -12.92
CA SER A 328 -28.19 22.94 -13.55
C SER A 328 -29.04 23.66 -12.51
N GLY A 329 -29.60 24.81 -12.87
CA GLY A 329 -30.53 25.56 -12.04
C GLY A 329 -30.00 26.94 -11.64
N PRO A 330 -30.75 27.66 -10.80
CA PRO A 330 -30.38 29.01 -10.41
C PRO A 330 -29.24 29.02 -9.38
N VAL A 331 -28.36 30.01 -9.51
CA VAL A 331 -27.35 30.39 -8.53
C VAL A 331 -27.49 31.87 -8.19
N GLU A 332 -27.20 32.23 -6.95
CA GLU A 332 -27.39 33.58 -6.42
C GLU A 332 -26.09 34.08 -5.77
N SER A 333 -25.79 35.35 -5.99
CA SER A 333 -24.68 36.06 -5.35
C SER A 333 -25.08 36.63 -3.99
N ALA A 334 -24.11 36.92 -3.12
CA ALA A 334 -24.37 37.54 -1.82
C ALA A 334 -25.11 38.90 -1.90
N THR A 335 -25.06 39.58 -3.04
CA THR A 335 -25.77 40.84 -3.30
C THR A 335 -27.17 40.65 -3.89
N GLY A 336 -27.66 39.42 -4.03
CA GLY A 336 -28.99 39.09 -4.56
C GLY A 336 -29.10 39.10 -6.09
N GLY A 337 -27.98 38.99 -6.79
CA GLY A 337 -27.97 38.82 -8.24
C GLY A 337 -28.14 37.33 -8.59
N ASP A 338 -29.13 37.02 -9.43
CA ASP A 338 -29.46 35.66 -9.88
C ASP A 338 -28.92 35.37 -11.28
N VAL A 339 -28.40 34.17 -11.46
CA VAL A 339 -27.94 33.63 -12.75
C VAL A 339 -28.48 32.21 -12.92
N SER A 340 -28.86 31.84 -14.15
CA SER A 340 -29.32 30.49 -14.45
C SER A 340 -28.24 29.71 -15.19
N LEU A 341 -27.90 28.54 -14.65
CA LEU A 341 -26.98 27.58 -15.24
C LEU A 341 -27.77 26.49 -15.94
N THR A 342 -27.43 26.22 -17.20
CA THR A 342 -28.02 25.13 -17.97
C THR A 342 -26.93 24.28 -18.59
N SER A 343 -27.22 22.99 -18.80
CA SER A 343 -26.29 22.03 -19.42
C SER A 343 -24.90 21.99 -18.75
N GLY A 344 -24.84 22.06 -17.42
CA GLY A 344 -23.60 21.87 -16.67
C GLY A 344 -23.13 20.42 -16.78
N VAL A 345 -21.88 20.22 -17.18
CA VAL A 345 -21.20 18.92 -17.30
C VAL A 345 -19.88 19.00 -16.55
N ILE A 346 -19.59 17.97 -15.76
CA ILE A 346 -18.32 17.73 -15.08
C ILE A 346 -17.72 16.51 -15.76
N ASP A 347 -16.49 16.63 -16.25
CA ASP A 347 -15.68 15.57 -16.86
C ASP A 347 -14.23 15.84 -16.42
N ILE A 348 -13.81 15.21 -15.33
CA ILE A 348 -12.49 15.43 -14.72
C ILE A 348 -11.80 14.08 -14.50
N ASN A 349 -10.60 13.95 -15.06
CA ASN A 349 -9.66 12.87 -14.80
C ASN A 349 -8.53 13.41 -13.93
N TYR A 350 -8.19 12.72 -12.86
CA TYR A 350 -7.20 13.15 -11.87
C TYR A 350 -6.64 11.96 -11.10
#